data_AF-A0A7C7YM23-F1
#
_entry.id   AF-A0A7C7YM23-F1
#
_cell.length_a   1.000
_cell.length_b   1.000
_cell.length_c   1.000
_cell.angle_alpha   90.00
_cell.angle_beta   90.00
_cell.angle_gamma   90.00
#
_symmetry.space_group_name_H-M   'P 1'
#
loop_
_entity.id
_entity.type
_entity.pdbx_description
1 polymer ?
#
loop_
_entity_poly.entity_id
_entity_poly.type
_entity_poly.pdbx_seq_one_letter_code
_entity_poly.pdbx_strand_id
1 'polypeptide(L)'
;MAVALKGNLDDFGVAEIFQLIGHQRKTGLLEISSRMGPMRVTFDSGALVFAAPVGDSPDAPLGDFLVRCGLIDESVVHEKIRESRASARSLTDLLIADELVADRDMEATSDLMTRETLFTLMGMTGGAFEFLAGPVTHALAPEKLMVAEQVLMDGMRMQDEWLTFVSDLPGESEVLEILVSVDDYCDRLEDGGQGGSDRVRRVSGFVNGKNSIRQIIDRSRLGTFVASRILVDLRRAGLVDGVSPALRRGGKVRRAGAMRVFGFVRLALAAGVPLILLASVTAGLFLQRLDARSWRGQAIAYRPLEEARAQFARQRLHNLLEARRHGTGRWPHSLDFLSQGVWGEEEGLTQESGSAYYYMRRGDGIVLLAPRR
;
A
#
# COMPACT_ATOMS: atom_id res chain seq x y z
N MET A 1 -11.47 -17.60 -39.64
CA MET A 1 -10.74 -18.15 -38.47
C MET A 1 -11.45 -19.41 -38.01
N ALA A 2 -10.72 -20.37 -37.44
CA ALA A 2 -11.28 -21.59 -36.89
C ALA A 2 -10.94 -21.69 -35.39
N VAL A 3 -11.88 -22.19 -34.59
CA VAL A 3 -11.64 -22.43 -33.16
C VAL A 3 -10.59 -23.52 -33.03
N ALA A 4 -9.47 -23.20 -32.39
CA ALA A 4 -8.36 -24.14 -32.20
C ALA A 4 -8.22 -24.59 -30.74
N LEU A 5 -8.53 -23.72 -29.77
CA LEU A 5 -8.53 -24.04 -28.35
C LEU A 5 -9.73 -23.37 -27.68
N LYS A 6 -10.36 -24.05 -26.72
CA LYS A 6 -11.47 -23.51 -25.92
C LYS A 6 -11.49 -24.18 -24.56
N GLY A 7 -11.75 -23.41 -23.50
CA GLY A 7 -11.77 -23.94 -22.14
C GLY A 7 -12.17 -22.91 -21.10
N ASN A 8 -11.88 -23.22 -19.83
CA ASN A 8 -12.10 -22.37 -18.68
C ASN A 8 -10.75 -22.03 -18.01
N LEU A 9 -10.64 -20.81 -17.48
CA LEU A 9 -9.50 -20.33 -16.72
C LEU A 9 -9.34 -21.02 -15.35
N ASP A 10 -10.40 -21.63 -14.82
CA ASP A 10 -10.36 -22.42 -13.58
C ASP A 10 -9.47 -23.67 -13.74
N ASP A 11 -9.46 -24.26 -14.94
CA ASP A 11 -8.68 -25.47 -15.26
C ASP A 11 -7.33 -25.13 -15.90
N PHE A 12 -7.26 -24.04 -16.68
CA PHE A 12 -6.07 -23.58 -17.39
C PHE A 12 -5.85 -22.09 -17.16
N GLY A 13 -4.89 -21.74 -16.30
CA GLY A 13 -4.59 -20.34 -16.01
C GLY A 13 -4.16 -19.55 -17.24
N VAL A 14 -4.34 -18.21 -17.21
CA VAL A 14 -3.94 -17.32 -18.33
C VAL A 14 -2.48 -17.52 -18.73
N ALA A 15 -1.60 -17.77 -17.75
CA ALA A 15 -0.20 -18.07 -17.95
C ALA A 15 0.04 -19.27 -18.87
N GLU A 16 -0.65 -20.38 -18.62
CA GLU A 16 -0.50 -21.62 -19.37
C GLU A 16 -0.98 -21.47 -20.82
N ILE A 17 -2.06 -20.71 -21.01
CA ILE A 17 -2.59 -20.39 -22.34
C ILE A 17 -1.57 -19.57 -23.14
N PHE A 18 -0.98 -18.54 -22.53
CA PHE A 18 0.05 -17.72 -23.17
C PHE A 18 1.29 -18.55 -23.52
N GLN A 19 1.74 -19.42 -22.61
CA GLN A 19 2.87 -20.33 -22.87
C GLN A 19 2.57 -21.27 -24.05
N LEU A 20 1.37 -21.85 -24.10
CA LEU A 20 0.96 -22.75 -25.17
C LEU A 20 0.98 -22.06 -26.54
N ILE A 21 0.43 -20.84 -26.62
CA ILE A 21 0.38 -20.02 -27.84
C ILE A 21 1.80 -19.63 -28.28
N GLY A 22 2.62 -19.15 -27.36
CA GLY A 22 4.02 -18.76 -27.60
C GLY A 22 4.86 -19.92 -28.10
N HIS A 23 4.85 -21.04 -27.36
CA HIS A 23 5.66 -22.22 -27.68
C HIS A 23 5.28 -22.85 -29.02
N GLN A 24 3.98 -22.93 -29.32
CA GLN A 24 3.50 -23.47 -30.60
C GLN A 24 3.48 -22.43 -31.73
N ARG A 25 3.96 -21.20 -31.48
CA ARG A 25 3.99 -20.08 -32.44
C ARG A 25 2.67 -19.88 -33.17
N LYS A 26 1.56 -19.91 -32.43
CA LYS A 26 0.21 -19.76 -33.02
C LYS A 26 -0.05 -18.29 -33.39
N THR A 27 -0.72 -18.10 -34.53
CA THR A 27 -1.26 -16.80 -34.97
C THR A 27 -2.78 -16.86 -34.85
N GLY A 28 -3.38 -15.83 -34.26
CA GLY A 28 -4.83 -15.78 -34.05
C GLY A 28 -5.26 -14.81 -32.96
N LEU A 29 -6.53 -14.93 -32.57
CA LEU A 29 -7.16 -14.11 -31.54
C LEU A 29 -7.49 -14.97 -30.33
N LEU A 30 -7.02 -14.57 -29.15
CA LEU A 30 -7.42 -15.13 -27.87
C LEU A 30 -8.51 -14.23 -27.27
N GLU A 31 -9.71 -14.76 -27.09
CA GLU A 31 -10.81 -14.10 -26.40
C GLU A 31 -10.97 -14.70 -25.01
N ILE A 32 -11.04 -13.84 -24.00
CA ILE A 32 -11.18 -14.22 -22.60
C ILE A 32 -12.38 -13.47 -22.03
N SER A 33 -13.31 -14.17 -21.41
CA SER A 33 -14.49 -13.60 -20.77
C SER A 33 -14.50 -13.94 -19.29
N SER A 34 -14.40 -12.91 -18.44
CA SER A 34 -14.45 -13.06 -16.98
C SER A 34 -15.41 -12.04 -16.34
N ARG A 35 -15.46 -12.02 -15.01
CA ARG A 35 -16.19 -10.99 -14.24
C ARG A 35 -15.65 -9.58 -14.47
N MET A 36 -14.42 -9.44 -14.92
CA MET A 36 -13.79 -8.15 -15.24
C MET A 36 -14.13 -7.68 -16.66
N GLY A 37 -14.96 -8.43 -17.40
CA GLY A 37 -15.37 -8.14 -18.76
C GLY A 37 -14.61 -8.98 -19.79
N PRO A 38 -15.10 -8.96 -21.06
CA PRO A 38 -14.44 -9.63 -22.16
C PRO A 38 -13.19 -8.86 -22.61
N MET A 39 -12.12 -9.59 -22.93
CA MET A 39 -10.86 -9.07 -23.42
C MET A 39 -10.38 -9.88 -24.62
N ARG A 40 -9.67 -9.24 -25.54
CA ARG A 40 -9.10 -9.87 -26.72
C ARG A 40 -7.61 -9.57 -26.79
N VAL A 41 -6.84 -10.62 -27.05
CA VAL A 41 -5.40 -10.55 -27.29
C VAL A 41 -5.11 -11.09 -28.68
N THR A 42 -4.32 -10.33 -29.42
CA THR A 42 -3.95 -10.66 -30.80
C THR A 42 -2.52 -11.19 -30.82
N PHE A 43 -2.33 -12.37 -31.42
CA PHE A 43 -1.03 -13.01 -31.55
C PHE A 43 -0.63 -13.19 -33.02
N ASP A 44 0.64 -12.96 -33.31
CA ASP A 44 1.29 -13.37 -34.54
C ASP A 44 2.56 -14.19 -34.25
N SER A 45 2.59 -15.41 -34.76
CA SER A 45 3.72 -16.34 -34.66
C SER A 45 4.18 -16.56 -33.21
N GLY A 46 3.22 -16.58 -32.27
CA GLY A 46 3.47 -16.70 -30.84
C GLY A 46 3.84 -15.41 -30.13
N ALA A 47 4.03 -14.29 -30.84
CA ALA A 47 4.27 -12.98 -30.25
C ALA A 47 2.96 -12.21 -30.10
N LEU A 48 2.86 -11.42 -29.04
CA LEU A 48 1.72 -10.55 -28.79
C LEU A 48 1.86 -9.27 -29.62
N VAL A 49 0.79 -8.97 -30.36
CA VAL A 49 0.66 -7.80 -31.22
C VAL A 49 -0.06 -6.68 -30.47
N PHE A 50 -1.18 -7.00 -29.83
CA PHE A 50 -2.07 -6.03 -29.20
C PHE A 50 -3.03 -6.70 -28.23
N ALA A 51 -3.43 -5.99 -27.17
CA ALA A 51 -4.46 -6.44 -26.24
C ALA A 51 -5.41 -5.29 -25.89
N ALA A 52 -6.71 -5.57 -25.87
CA ALA A 52 -7.72 -4.60 -25.46
C ALA A 52 -8.94 -5.29 -24.84
N PRO A 53 -9.74 -4.58 -24.03
CA PRO A 53 -11.11 -4.97 -23.73
C PRO A 53 -11.93 -5.13 -25.02
N VAL A 54 -12.96 -5.95 -24.98
CA VAL A 54 -13.94 -6.04 -26.08
C VAL A 54 -15.10 -5.10 -25.77
N GLY A 55 -15.35 -4.14 -26.68
CA GLY A 55 -16.47 -3.21 -26.61
C GLY A 55 -17.49 -3.45 -27.72
N ASP A 56 -18.50 -2.58 -27.78
CA ASP A 56 -19.62 -2.64 -28.75
C ASP A 56 -19.17 -2.56 -30.21
N SER A 57 -17.99 -2.01 -30.46
CA SER A 57 -17.32 -2.04 -31.77
C SER A 57 -15.81 -2.15 -31.59
N PRO A 58 -15.07 -2.58 -32.63
CA PRO A 58 -13.61 -2.68 -32.57
C PRO A 58 -12.90 -1.41 -32.10
N ASP A 59 -13.45 -0.24 -32.45
CA ASP A 59 -12.85 1.06 -32.12
C ASP A 59 -13.26 1.63 -30.75
N ALA A 60 -14.33 1.09 -30.13
CA ALA A 60 -14.89 1.67 -28.91
C ALA A 60 -13.90 1.63 -27.73
N PRO A 61 -13.22 0.51 -27.44
CA PRO A 61 -12.25 0.44 -26.34
C PRO A 61 -11.13 1.48 -26.45
N LEU A 62 -10.58 1.67 -27.66
CA LEU A 62 -9.54 2.67 -27.90
C LEU A 62 -10.08 4.09 -27.71
N GLY A 63 -11.28 4.38 -28.24
CA GLY A 63 -11.96 5.65 -28.06
C GLY A 63 -12.16 6.00 -26.58
N ASP A 64 -12.77 5.09 -25.82
CA ASP A 64 -13.01 5.25 -24.38
C ASP A 64 -11.70 5.46 -23.61
N PHE A 65 -10.64 4.74 -24.00
CA PHE A 65 -9.33 4.85 -23.38
C PHE A 65 -8.67 6.22 -23.64
N LEU A 66 -8.78 6.76 -24.86
CA LEU A 66 -8.32 8.10 -25.21
C LEU A 66 -9.05 9.20 -24.42
N VAL A 67 -10.37 9.06 -24.24
CA VAL A 67 -11.19 9.99 -23.43
C VAL A 67 -10.75 9.96 -21.97
N ARG A 68 -10.56 8.75 -21.40
CA ARG A 68 -10.07 8.58 -20.02
C ARG A 68 -8.71 9.23 -19.81
N CYS A 69 -7.79 9.04 -20.74
CA CYS A 69 -6.47 9.68 -20.75
C CYS A 69 -6.55 11.20 -20.94
N GLY A 70 -7.69 11.74 -21.37
CA GLY A 70 -7.89 13.18 -21.56
C GLY A 70 -7.31 13.73 -22.85
N LEU A 71 -7.06 12.87 -23.84
CA LEU A 71 -6.48 13.27 -25.13
C LEU A 71 -7.54 13.83 -26.08
N ILE A 72 -8.79 13.46 -25.88
CA ILE A 72 -9.91 13.83 -26.72
C ILE A 72 -11.19 13.88 -25.90
N ASP A 73 -12.14 14.70 -26.33
CA ASP A 73 -13.45 14.80 -25.71
C ASP A 73 -14.35 13.62 -26.11
N GLU A 74 -15.22 13.19 -25.20
CA GLU A 74 -16.16 12.09 -25.41
C GLU A 74 -17.08 12.33 -26.62
N SER A 75 -17.56 13.56 -26.79
CA SER A 75 -18.45 13.91 -27.90
C SER A 75 -17.79 13.73 -29.26
N VAL A 76 -16.51 14.12 -29.36
CA VAL A 76 -15.70 14.01 -30.59
C VAL A 76 -15.38 12.55 -30.89
N VAL A 77 -15.03 11.74 -29.89
CA VAL A 77 -14.80 10.30 -30.08
C VAL A 77 -16.05 9.59 -30.58
N HIS A 78 -17.20 9.87 -29.97
CA HIS A 78 -18.46 9.25 -30.40
C HIS A 78 -18.82 9.62 -31.84
N GLU A 79 -18.53 10.85 -32.27
CA GLU A 79 -18.67 11.26 -33.67
C GLU A 79 -17.74 10.47 -34.59
N LYS A 80 -16.45 10.38 -34.25
CA LYS A 80 -15.45 9.70 -35.07
C LYS A 80 -15.64 8.19 -35.14
N ILE A 81 -16.14 7.56 -34.08
CA ILE A 81 -16.55 6.14 -34.12
C ILE A 81 -17.71 5.92 -35.10
N ARG A 82 -18.70 6.84 -35.13
CA ARG A 82 -19.79 6.75 -36.12
C ARG A 82 -19.28 6.91 -37.55
N GLU A 83 -18.34 7.84 -37.76
CA GLU A 83 -17.70 8.06 -39.06
C GLU A 83 -16.87 6.86 -39.51
N SER A 84 -16.08 6.26 -38.61
CA SER A 84 -15.34 5.01 -38.86
C SER A 84 -16.28 3.92 -39.38
N ARG A 85 -17.40 3.69 -38.68
CA ARG A 85 -18.41 2.68 -39.08
C ARG A 85 -19.03 2.98 -40.44
N ALA A 86 -19.25 4.25 -40.78
CA ALA A 86 -19.85 4.66 -42.05
C ALA A 86 -18.86 4.62 -43.23
N SER A 87 -17.57 4.88 -42.98
CA SER A 87 -16.53 5.02 -44.00
C SER A 87 -15.61 3.79 -44.14
N ALA A 88 -15.73 2.80 -43.25
CA ALA A 88 -14.83 1.65 -43.13
C ALA A 88 -13.34 2.01 -42.93
N ARG A 89 -13.05 3.24 -42.50
CA ARG A 89 -11.73 3.70 -42.07
C ARG A 89 -11.55 3.43 -40.58
N SER A 90 -10.32 3.17 -40.13
CA SER A 90 -10.05 3.00 -38.70
C SER A 90 -10.27 4.31 -37.94
N LEU A 91 -10.75 4.23 -36.68
CA LEU A 91 -10.78 5.38 -35.77
C LEU A 91 -9.40 6.06 -35.67
N THR A 92 -8.33 5.27 -35.62
CA THR A 92 -6.95 5.79 -35.55
C THR A 92 -6.64 6.69 -36.74
N ASP A 93 -6.93 6.22 -37.95
CA ASP A 93 -6.67 6.97 -39.19
C ASP A 93 -7.47 8.27 -39.25
N LEU A 94 -8.72 8.25 -38.77
CA LEU A 94 -9.56 9.45 -38.71
C LEU A 94 -9.01 10.48 -37.72
N LEU A 95 -8.65 10.04 -36.51
CA LEU A 95 -8.15 10.94 -35.47
C LEU A 95 -6.81 11.57 -35.83
N ILE A 96 -5.92 10.83 -36.52
CA ILE A 96 -4.64 11.36 -36.98
C ILE A 96 -4.83 12.29 -38.19
N ALA A 97 -5.65 11.90 -39.17
CA ALA A 97 -5.89 12.70 -40.37
C ALA A 97 -6.54 14.06 -40.06
N ASP A 98 -7.38 14.12 -39.03
CA ASP A 98 -8.03 15.35 -38.58
C ASP A 98 -7.20 16.12 -37.54
N GLU A 99 -5.96 15.68 -37.28
CA GLU A 99 -5.03 16.29 -36.32
C GLU A 99 -5.58 16.37 -34.87
N LEU A 100 -6.57 15.53 -34.54
CA LEU A 100 -7.18 15.47 -33.21
C LEU A 100 -6.27 14.78 -32.20
N VAL A 101 -5.48 13.80 -32.64
CA VAL A 101 -4.49 13.09 -31.82
C VAL A 101 -3.21 12.90 -32.64
N ALA A 102 -2.07 13.28 -32.05
CA ALA A 102 -0.77 13.08 -32.68
C ALA A 102 -0.41 11.59 -32.74
N ASP A 103 0.24 11.16 -33.83
CA ASP A 103 0.65 9.77 -34.06
C ASP A 103 1.44 9.17 -32.88
N ARG A 104 2.41 9.93 -32.34
CA ARG A 104 3.17 9.51 -31.15
C ARG A 104 2.30 9.25 -29.90
N ASP A 105 1.26 10.06 -29.71
CA ASP A 105 0.38 9.97 -28.54
C ASP A 105 -0.61 8.81 -28.74
N MET A 106 -1.00 8.54 -29.99
CA MET A 106 -1.77 7.36 -30.36
C MET A 106 -0.99 6.06 -30.10
N GLU A 107 0.26 5.98 -30.58
CA GLU A 107 1.13 4.82 -30.35
C GLU A 107 1.33 4.57 -28.85
N ALA A 108 1.72 5.62 -28.10
CA ALA A 108 1.91 5.50 -26.65
C ALA A 108 0.63 5.07 -25.91
N THR A 109 -0.54 5.48 -26.40
CA THR A 109 -1.84 5.11 -25.83
C THR A 109 -2.20 3.67 -26.14
N SER A 110 -1.97 3.20 -27.37
CA SER A 110 -2.16 1.81 -27.79
C SER A 110 -1.28 0.85 -26.96
N ASP A 111 0.00 1.21 -26.77
CA ASP A 111 0.95 0.46 -25.94
C ASP A 111 0.52 0.45 -24.46
N LEU A 112 0.00 1.58 -23.97
CA LEU A 112 -0.50 1.66 -22.60
C LEU A 112 -1.73 0.78 -22.40
N MET A 113 -2.70 0.82 -23.32
CA MET A 113 -3.90 -0.02 -23.26
C MET A 113 -3.55 -1.51 -23.33
N THR A 114 -2.59 -1.89 -24.18
CA THR A 114 -2.10 -3.27 -24.25
C THR A 114 -1.54 -3.72 -22.91
N ARG A 115 -0.67 -2.91 -22.30
CA ARG A 115 -0.09 -3.21 -20.98
C ARG A 115 -1.12 -3.23 -19.85
N GLU A 116 -2.09 -2.31 -19.85
CA GLU A 116 -3.19 -2.33 -18.87
C GLU A 116 -4.03 -3.60 -19.00
N THR A 117 -4.41 -3.96 -20.23
CA THR A 117 -5.20 -5.17 -20.49
C THR A 117 -4.45 -6.41 -20.04
N LEU A 118 -3.17 -6.51 -20.36
CA LEU A 118 -2.31 -7.60 -19.92
C LEU A 118 -2.20 -7.69 -18.41
N PHE A 119 -2.00 -6.55 -17.73
CA PHE A 119 -1.98 -6.52 -16.28
C PHE A 119 -3.29 -7.06 -15.70
N THR A 120 -4.45 -6.64 -16.23
CA THR A 120 -5.75 -7.16 -15.79
C THR A 120 -5.91 -8.65 -16.07
N LEU A 121 -5.51 -9.13 -17.25
CA LEU A 121 -5.58 -10.55 -17.62
C LEU A 121 -4.80 -11.43 -16.65
N MET A 122 -3.60 -11.01 -16.23
CA MET A 122 -2.77 -11.79 -15.31
C MET A 122 -3.40 -11.96 -13.91
N GLY A 123 -4.29 -11.06 -13.51
CA GLY A 123 -5.04 -11.16 -12.26
C GLY A 123 -6.30 -12.03 -12.35
N MET A 124 -6.66 -12.54 -13.53
CA MET A 124 -7.88 -13.34 -13.70
C MET A 124 -7.68 -14.78 -13.25
N THR A 125 -8.52 -15.23 -12.32
CA THR A 125 -8.48 -16.61 -11.78
C THR A 125 -9.62 -17.49 -12.29
N GLY A 126 -10.56 -16.96 -13.09
CA GLY A 126 -11.73 -17.70 -13.55
C GLY A 126 -12.43 -16.99 -14.71
N GLY A 127 -13.09 -17.76 -15.58
CA GLY A 127 -13.71 -17.26 -16.81
C GLY A 127 -13.58 -18.23 -17.99
N ALA A 128 -14.19 -17.93 -19.12
CA ALA A 128 -14.05 -18.76 -20.32
C ALA A 128 -13.00 -18.17 -21.26
N PHE A 129 -12.31 -19.02 -22.04
CA PHE A 129 -11.43 -18.57 -23.11
C PHE A 129 -11.68 -19.33 -24.41
N GLU A 130 -11.39 -18.66 -25.52
CA GLU A 130 -11.45 -19.23 -26.87
C GLU A 130 -10.32 -18.65 -27.73
N PHE A 131 -9.54 -19.52 -28.38
CA PHE A 131 -8.51 -19.14 -29.32
C PHE A 131 -8.96 -19.44 -30.75
N LEU A 132 -9.11 -18.38 -31.54
CA LEU A 132 -9.48 -18.39 -32.94
C LEU A 132 -8.22 -18.34 -33.79
N ALA A 133 -7.79 -19.49 -34.31
CA ALA A 133 -6.63 -19.58 -35.19
C ALA A 133 -6.96 -19.01 -36.57
N GLY A 134 -6.03 -18.22 -37.10
CA GLY A 134 -6.10 -17.68 -38.45
C GLY A 134 -5.18 -16.49 -38.65
N PRO A 135 -5.07 -15.98 -39.89
CA PRO A 135 -4.19 -14.87 -40.21
C PRO A 135 -4.65 -13.60 -39.49
N VAL A 136 -3.67 -12.83 -39.02
CA VAL A 136 -3.85 -11.51 -38.41
C VAL A 136 -3.13 -10.50 -39.29
N THR A 137 -3.68 -9.30 -39.44
CA THR A 137 -3.03 -8.18 -40.14
C THR A 137 -2.65 -7.11 -39.13
N HIS A 138 -1.37 -6.69 -39.14
CA HIS A 138 -0.88 -5.57 -38.36
C HIS A 138 0.28 -4.88 -39.09
N ALA A 139 0.52 -3.61 -38.77
CA ALA A 139 1.61 -2.80 -39.33
C ALA A 139 2.84 -2.69 -38.39
N LEU A 140 2.80 -3.34 -37.22
CA LEU A 140 3.91 -3.31 -36.27
C LEU A 140 5.16 -3.97 -36.85
N ALA A 141 6.30 -3.32 -36.67
CA ALA A 141 7.60 -3.89 -36.98
C ALA A 141 7.92 -5.06 -36.02
N PRO A 142 8.70 -6.07 -36.46
CA PRO A 142 8.99 -7.24 -35.64
C PRO A 142 9.58 -6.93 -34.25
N GLU A 143 10.32 -5.83 -34.11
CA GLU A 143 10.95 -5.41 -32.85
C GLU A 143 9.94 -4.85 -31.84
N LYS A 144 8.75 -4.45 -32.28
CA LYS A 144 7.66 -3.97 -31.41
C LYS A 144 6.76 -5.11 -30.92
N LEU A 145 6.89 -6.31 -31.50
CA LEU A 145 6.13 -7.47 -31.05
C LEU A 145 6.64 -7.93 -29.69
N MET A 146 5.71 -8.15 -28.77
CA MET A 146 6.06 -8.57 -27.41
C MET A 146 6.11 -10.09 -27.34
N VAL A 147 7.27 -10.65 -27.01
CA VAL A 147 7.41 -12.11 -26.86
C VAL A 147 6.51 -12.59 -25.72
N ALA A 148 5.64 -13.58 -25.98
CA ALA A 148 4.63 -14.03 -25.02
C ALA A 148 5.23 -14.45 -23.66
N GLU A 149 6.38 -15.12 -23.69
CA GLU A 149 7.10 -15.55 -22.49
C GLU A 149 7.60 -14.34 -21.66
N GLN A 150 8.10 -13.29 -22.31
CA GLN A 150 8.55 -12.07 -21.61
C GLN A 150 7.38 -11.35 -20.98
N VAL A 151 6.28 -11.18 -21.73
CA VAL A 151 5.04 -10.58 -21.23
C VAL A 151 4.52 -11.34 -20.01
N LEU A 152 4.58 -12.67 -20.06
CA LEU A 152 4.14 -13.50 -18.96
C LEU A 152 5.00 -13.31 -17.72
N MET A 153 6.33 -13.36 -17.85
CA MET A 153 7.24 -13.21 -16.73
C MET A 153 7.10 -11.84 -16.07
N ASP A 154 6.99 -10.78 -16.87
CA ASP A 154 6.76 -9.42 -16.36
C ASP A 154 5.39 -9.30 -15.69
N GLY A 155 4.35 -9.86 -16.30
CA GLY A 155 2.99 -9.86 -15.78
C GLY A 155 2.88 -10.56 -14.41
N MET A 156 3.48 -11.74 -14.27
CA MET A 156 3.51 -12.48 -13.01
C MET A 156 4.27 -11.71 -11.92
N ARG A 157 5.46 -11.18 -12.25
CA ARG A 157 6.23 -10.33 -11.32
C ARG A 157 5.43 -9.11 -10.87
N MET A 158 4.71 -8.47 -11.80
CA MET A 158 3.85 -7.33 -11.48
C MET A 158 2.68 -7.71 -10.58
N GLN A 159 2.04 -8.87 -10.79
CA GLN A 159 0.96 -9.34 -9.91
C GLN A 159 1.46 -9.64 -8.49
N ASP A 160 2.60 -10.32 -8.37
CA ASP A 160 3.21 -10.61 -7.06
C ASP A 160 3.54 -9.31 -6.31
N GLU A 161 4.15 -8.35 -7.00
CA GLU A 161 4.48 -7.04 -6.43
C GLU A 161 3.22 -6.25 -6.07
N TRP A 162 2.20 -6.28 -6.91
CA TRP A 162 0.93 -5.57 -6.69
C TRP A 162 0.28 -5.97 -5.36
N LEU A 163 0.27 -7.26 -5.03
CA LEU A 163 -0.30 -7.77 -3.77
C LEU A 163 0.40 -7.23 -2.52
N THR A 164 1.67 -6.80 -2.64
CA THR A 164 2.44 -6.27 -1.49
C THR A 164 2.07 -4.84 -1.11
N PHE A 165 1.42 -4.09 -2.00
CA PHE A 165 1.16 -2.66 -1.79
C PHE A 165 -0.28 -2.24 -2.04
N VAL A 166 -1.09 -3.01 -2.79
CA VAL A 166 -2.46 -2.61 -3.15
C VAL A 166 -3.35 -2.35 -1.92
N SER A 167 -3.14 -3.07 -0.82
CA SER A 167 -3.89 -2.89 0.43
C SER A 167 -3.73 -1.49 1.04
N ASP A 168 -2.64 -0.81 0.71
CA ASP A 168 -2.30 0.51 1.24
C ASP A 168 -2.92 1.63 0.41
N LEU A 169 -3.57 1.32 -0.71
CA LEU A 169 -4.26 2.29 -1.53
C LEU A 169 -5.77 2.25 -1.23
N PRO A 170 -6.42 3.40 -1.00
CA PRO A 170 -7.89 3.46 -0.95
C PRO A 170 -8.52 2.98 -2.26
N GLY A 171 -9.82 2.68 -2.23
CA GLY A 171 -10.56 2.29 -3.43
C GLY A 171 -10.43 3.32 -4.55
N GLU A 172 -10.47 2.89 -5.82
CA GLU A 172 -10.15 3.78 -6.96
C GLU A 172 -11.10 4.98 -7.14
N SER A 173 -12.29 4.94 -6.53
CA SER A 173 -13.25 6.05 -6.50
C SER A 173 -12.93 7.12 -5.45
N GLU A 174 -12.05 6.82 -4.50
CA GLU A 174 -11.62 7.76 -3.47
C GLU A 174 -10.72 8.85 -4.03
N VAL A 175 -10.60 9.93 -3.28
CA VAL A 175 -9.88 11.13 -3.67
C VAL A 175 -8.74 11.41 -2.69
N LEU A 176 -7.58 11.77 -3.24
CA LEU A 176 -6.37 12.08 -2.49
C LEU A 176 -6.06 13.59 -2.56
N GLU A 177 -5.48 14.13 -1.49
CA GLU A 177 -5.00 15.50 -1.42
C GLU A 177 -3.50 15.53 -1.05
N ILE A 178 -2.76 16.46 -1.64
CA ILE A 178 -1.35 16.70 -1.30
C ILE A 178 -1.30 17.46 0.03
N LEU A 179 -0.63 16.86 1.01
CA LEU A 179 -0.43 17.44 2.34
C LEU A 179 0.84 18.29 2.42
N VAL A 180 1.91 17.84 1.75
CA VAL A 180 3.25 18.45 1.78
C VAL A 180 3.78 18.53 0.35
N SER A 181 4.61 19.54 0.07
CA SER A 181 5.23 19.64 -1.26
C SER A 181 5.98 18.35 -1.61
N VAL A 182 5.77 17.89 -2.84
CA VAL A 182 6.40 16.68 -3.37
C VAL A 182 7.81 16.99 -3.92
N ASP A 183 8.20 18.26 -4.02
CA ASP A 183 9.50 18.67 -4.56
C ASP A 183 10.68 18.09 -3.76
N ASP A 184 10.66 18.20 -2.43
CA ASP A 184 11.72 17.64 -1.57
C ASP A 184 11.81 16.11 -1.69
N TYR A 185 10.71 15.43 -1.99
CA TYR A 185 10.69 14.00 -2.24
C TYR A 185 11.27 13.65 -3.61
N CYS A 186 10.89 14.41 -4.64
CA CYS A 186 11.43 14.31 -5.99
C CYS A 186 12.94 14.55 -6.05
N ASP A 187 13.46 15.48 -5.24
CA ASP A 187 14.89 15.81 -5.19
C ASP A 187 15.72 14.75 -4.45
N ARG A 188 15.08 13.96 -3.58
CA ARG A 188 15.71 12.85 -2.84
C ARG A 188 15.69 11.52 -3.58
N LEU A 189 14.87 11.40 -4.62
CA LEU A 189 14.94 10.26 -5.53
C LEU A 189 16.24 10.42 -6.31
N GLU A 190 17.26 9.64 -5.95
CA GLU A 190 18.47 9.53 -6.76
C GLU A 190 18.05 9.14 -8.18
N ASP A 191 18.58 9.85 -9.18
CA ASP A 191 18.34 9.63 -10.62
C ASP A 191 19.00 8.29 -11.10
N GLY A 192 18.88 7.23 -10.31
CA GLY A 192 19.43 5.89 -10.54
C GLY A 192 18.81 5.13 -11.71
N GLY A 193 18.01 5.79 -12.55
CA GLY A 193 17.47 5.26 -13.81
C GLY A 193 16.09 5.80 -14.21
N GLN A 194 15.98 6.23 -15.48
CA GLN A 194 14.77 6.51 -16.27
C GLN A 194 13.63 7.29 -15.58
N GLY A 195 13.88 8.54 -15.18
CA GLY A 195 12.81 9.54 -15.00
C GLY A 195 11.83 9.23 -13.87
N GLY A 196 12.30 8.62 -12.77
CA GLY A 196 11.47 8.37 -11.59
C GLY A 196 10.83 9.66 -11.05
N SER A 197 11.62 10.74 -10.95
CA SER A 197 11.14 12.06 -10.53
C SER A 197 10.03 12.60 -11.46
N ASP A 198 10.20 12.45 -12.79
CA ASP A 198 9.21 12.90 -13.78
C ASP A 198 7.88 12.15 -13.65
N ARG A 199 7.94 10.84 -13.40
CA ARG A 199 6.74 10.02 -13.17
C ARG A 199 6.01 10.45 -11.90
N VAL A 200 6.75 10.68 -10.81
CA VAL A 200 6.19 11.17 -9.55
C VAL A 200 5.54 12.53 -9.73
N ARG A 201 6.22 13.49 -10.39
CA ARG A 201 5.67 14.81 -10.71
C ARG A 201 4.41 14.71 -11.57
N ARG A 202 4.36 13.77 -12.51
CA ARG A 202 3.19 13.55 -13.36
C ARG A 202 1.99 13.06 -12.56
N VAL A 203 2.18 12.08 -11.68
CA VAL A 203 1.10 11.57 -10.82
C VAL A 203 0.64 12.64 -9.83
N SER A 204 1.58 13.26 -9.11
CA SER A 204 1.27 14.27 -8.09
C SER A 204 0.61 15.52 -8.70
N GLY A 205 0.94 15.89 -9.94
CA GLY A 205 0.28 16.98 -10.65
C GLY A 205 -1.24 16.82 -10.81
N PHE A 206 -1.77 15.59 -10.74
CA PHE A 206 -3.20 15.31 -10.80
C PHE A 206 -3.84 15.09 -9.42
N VAL A 207 -3.06 15.01 -8.34
CA VAL A 207 -3.55 14.87 -6.96
C VAL A 207 -3.98 16.25 -6.45
N ASN A 208 -5.27 16.53 -6.46
CA ASN A 208 -5.81 17.87 -6.19
C ASN A 208 -7.03 17.91 -5.25
N GLY A 209 -7.33 16.80 -4.57
CA GLY A 209 -8.53 16.71 -3.71
C GLY A 209 -9.86 16.69 -4.48
N LYS A 210 -9.84 16.51 -5.82
CA LYS A 210 -11.04 16.40 -6.66
C LYS A 210 -11.03 15.18 -7.57
N ASN A 211 -9.89 14.89 -8.19
CA ASN A 211 -9.74 13.74 -9.06
C ASN A 211 -9.75 12.45 -8.23
N SER A 212 -10.52 11.45 -8.66
CA SER A 212 -10.42 10.12 -8.06
C SER A 212 -9.07 9.48 -8.36
N ILE A 213 -8.69 8.48 -7.57
CA ILE A 213 -7.50 7.66 -7.84
C ILE A 213 -7.55 7.10 -9.27
N ARG A 214 -8.71 6.63 -9.74
CA ARG A 214 -8.84 6.17 -11.14
C ARG A 214 -8.52 7.27 -12.15
N GLN A 215 -9.07 8.48 -11.94
CA GLN A 215 -8.80 9.61 -12.83
C GLN A 215 -7.32 10.03 -12.80
N ILE A 216 -6.67 9.95 -11.64
CA ILE A 216 -5.24 10.24 -11.50
C ILE A 216 -4.41 9.23 -12.30
N ILE A 217 -4.70 7.93 -12.16
CA ILE A 217 -4.07 6.85 -12.91
C ILE A 217 -4.21 7.10 -14.42
N ASP A 218 -5.44 7.33 -14.88
CA ASP A 218 -5.75 7.51 -16.30
C ASP A 218 -5.05 8.75 -16.89
N ARG A 219 -5.16 9.90 -16.21
CA ARG A 219 -4.58 11.17 -16.69
C ARG A 219 -3.06 11.20 -16.59
N SER A 220 -2.47 10.43 -15.68
CA SER A 220 -1.01 10.28 -15.60
C SER A 220 -0.42 9.51 -16.79
N ARG A 221 -1.22 8.69 -17.49
CA ARG A 221 -0.77 7.86 -18.61
C ARG A 221 0.43 6.95 -18.27
N LEU A 222 0.57 6.55 -17.02
CA LEU A 222 1.62 5.62 -16.55
C LEU A 222 1.12 4.17 -16.41
N GLY A 223 -0.20 4.00 -16.39
CA GLY A 223 -0.86 2.70 -16.19
C GLY A 223 -1.09 2.38 -14.72
N THR A 224 -2.08 1.53 -14.49
CA THR A 224 -2.60 1.18 -13.17
C THR A 224 -1.51 0.74 -12.20
N PHE A 225 -0.64 -0.19 -12.60
CA PHE A 225 0.42 -0.70 -11.73
C PHE A 225 1.40 0.40 -11.26
N VAL A 226 1.98 1.15 -12.21
CA VAL A 226 3.02 2.14 -11.92
C VAL A 226 2.45 3.34 -11.15
N ALA A 227 1.29 3.85 -11.58
CA ALA A 227 0.66 4.99 -10.93
C ALA A 227 0.23 4.65 -9.49
N SER A 228 -0.39 3.49 -9.27
CA SER A 228 -0.77 3.04 -7.92
C SER A 228 0.44 2.83 -7.01
N ARG A 229 1.54 2.25 -7.52
CA ARG A 229 2.78 2.12 -6.75
C ARG A 229 3.29 3.50 -6.29
N ILE A 230 3.34 4.48 -7.19
CA ILE A 230 3.73 5.85 -6.87
C ILE A 230 2.79 6.46 -5.82
N LEU A 231 1.48 6.30 -5.97
CA LEU A 231 0.50 6.82 -5.00
C LEU A 231 0.69 6.20 -3.60
N VAL A 232 0.95 4.89 -3.53
CA VAL A 232 1.24 4.21 -2.27
C VAL A 232 2.56 4.71 -1.67
N ASP A 233 3.62 4.87 -2.47
CA ASP A 233 4.90 5.39 -2.00
C ASP A 233 4.77 6.82 -1.46
N LEU A 234 4.01 7.69 -2.14
CA LEU A 234 3.69 9.03 -1.67
C LEU A 234 2.87 9.00 -0.37
N ARG A 235 1.93 8.07 -0.23
CA ARG A 235 1.10 7.91 0.96
C ARG A 235 1.93 7.42 2.16
N ARG A 236 2.79 6.41 1.95
CA ARG A 236 3.73 5.90 2.96
C ARG A 236 4.72 6.97 3.41
N ALA A 237 5.10 7.88 2.51
CA ALA A 237 5.91 9.05 2.83
C ALA A 237 5.13 10.18 3.54
N GLY A 238 3.81 10.05 3.70
CA GLY A 238 2.95 11.06 4.34
C GLY A 238 2.71 12.32 3.48
N LEU A 239 2.96 12.24 2.17
CA LEU A 239 2.84 13.37 1.25
C LEU A 239 1.42 13.54 0.70
N VAL A 240 0.66 12.44 0.64
CA VAL A 240 -0.74 12.41 0.21
C VAL A 240 -1.56 11.61 1.22
N ASP A 241 -2.81 12.00 1.43
CA ASP A 241 -3.76 11.19 2.19
C ASP A 241 -5.19 11.36 1.65
N GLY A 242 -6.08 10.45 2.08
CA GLY A 242 -7.49 10.48 1.71
C GLY A 242 -8.19 11.71 2.27
N VAL A 243 -9.09 12.29 1.48
CA VAL A 243 -9.92 13.41 1.92
C VAL A 243 -10.91 12.93 2.99
N SER A 244 -10.54 13.05 4.27
CA SER A 244 -11.50 12.86 5.36
C SER A 244 -12.58 13.95 5.30
N PRO A 245 -13.88 13.62 5.25
CA PRO A 245 -14.96 14.61 5.13
C PRO A 245 -15.04 15.60 6.31
N ALA A 246 -14.29 15.36 7.39
CA ALA A 246 -14.19 16.23 8.56
C ALA A 246 -13.42 17.55 8.33
N LEU A 247 -12.61 17.68 7.26
CA LEU A 247 -11.78 18.87 7.02
C LEU A 247 -12.38 19.88 6.02
N ARG A 248 -13.64 19.70 5.60
CA ARG A 248 -14.37 20.66 4.73
C ARG A 248 -14.78 21.99 5.40
N ARG A 249 -14.09 22.44 6.45
CA ARG A 249 -14.24 23.81 6.99
C ARG A 249 -13.04 24.66 6.63
N GLY A 250 -13.11 25.23 5.42
CA GLY A 250 -12.59 26.56 5.08
C GLY A 250 -11.14 26.86 5.44
N GLY A 251 -10.20 26.44 4.59
CA GLY A 251 -8.84 26.97 4.56
C GLY A 251 -8.59 27.69 3.25
N LYS A 252 -8.49 29.02 3.27
CA LYS A 252 -8.00 29.81 2.13
C LYS A 252 -6.62 29.28 1.74
N VAL A 253 -6.46 28.83 0.50
CA VAL A 253 -5.15 28.55 -0.10
C VAL A 253 -4.35 29.86 -0.11
N ARG A 254 -3.44 30.02 0.85
CA ARG A 254 -2.39 31.04 0.77
C ARG A 254 -1.35 30.51 -0.20
N ARG A 255 -1.22 31.17 -1.36
CA ARG A 255 -0.04 31.05 -2.21
C ARG A 255 1.21 31.25 -1.35
N ALA A 256 2.04 30.23 -1.25
CA ALA A 256 3.37 30.34 -0.68
C ALA A 256 4.22 31.17 -1.65
N GLY A 257 4.36 32.46 -1.34
CA GLY A 257 5.45 33.26 -1.88
C GLY A 257 6.76 32.81 -1.26
N ALA A 258 7.79 32.69 -2.10
CA ALA A 258 9.16 32.35 -1.76
C ALA A 258 9.60 32.91 -0.40
N MET A 259 9.87 32.04 0.56
CA MET A 259 10.32 32.44 1.88
C MET A 259 11.82 32.79 1.82
N ARG A 260 12.10 34.10 1.78
CA ARG A 260 13.44 34.67 2.02
C ARG A 260 13.93 34.24 3.41
N VAL A 261 15.05 33.54 3.45
CA VAL A 261 15.73 32.95 4.62
C VAL A 261 16.29 33.99 5.63
N PHE A 262 16.03 35.29 5.49
CA PHE A 262 16.73 36.32 6.28
C PHE A 262 16.07 36.77 7.60
N GLY A 263 15.00 36.11 8.06
CA GLY A 263 14.28 36.51 9.28
C GLY A 263 14.70 35.82 10.59
N PHE A 264 15.20 34.58 10.52
CA PHE A 264 15.37 33.75 11.72
C PHE A 264 16.70 33.94 12.47
N VAL A 265 17.72 34.52 11.82
CA VAL A 265 19.04 34.72 12.45
C VAL A 265 19.02 35.80 13.54
N ARG A 266 18.12 36.80 13.46
CA ARG A 266 18.05 37.88 14.45
C ARG A 266 17.28 37.52 15.73
N LEU A 267 16.32 36.60 15.67
CA LEU A 267 15.53 36.21 16.84
C LEU A 267 16.22 35.12 17.67
N ALA A 268 16.99 34.24 17.03
CA ALA A 268 17.79 33.21 17.71
C ALA A 268 18.92 33.82 18.58
N LEU A 269 19.51 34.94 18.14
CA LEU A 269 20.57 35.64 18.86
C LEU A 269 20.08 36.43 20.08
N ALA A 270 18.82 36.90 20.11
CA ALA A 270 18.27 37.68 21.22
C ALA A 270 17.82 36.81 22.41
N ALA A 271 17.39 35.56 22.16
CA ALA A 271 16.92 34.65 23.21
C ALA A 271 17.97 33.62 23.66
N GLY A 272 18.96 33.29 22.82
CA GLY A 272 19.97 32.28 23.13
C GLY A 272 21.02 32.74 24.14
N VAL A 273 21.51 33.98 24.02
CA VAL A 273 22.57 34.53 24.88
C VAL A 273 22.18 34.58 26.37
N PRO A 274 20.98 35.06 26.78
CA PRO A 274 20.61 35.05 28.20
C PRO A 274 20.42 33.63 28.76
N LEU A 275 20.00 32.67 27.93
CA LEU A 275 19.75 31.28 28.35
C LEU A 275 21.06 30.51 28.54
N ILE A 276 22.06 30.78 27.69
CA ILE A 276 23.43 30.24 27.83
C ILE A 276 24.13 30.87 29.03
N LEU A 277 23.96 32.17 29.28
CA LEU A 277 24.47 32.83 30.49
C LEU A 277 23.85 32.23 31.76
N LEU A 278 22.53 32.02 31.77
CA LEU A 278 21.85 31.40 32.91
C LEU A 278 22.30 29.95 33.14
N ALA A 279 22.50 29.18 32.07
CA ALA A 279 23.06 27.83 32.15
C ALA A 279 24.53 27.80 32.62
N SER A 280 25.33 28.80 32.27
CA SER A 280 26.73 28.90 32.71
C SER A 280 26.85 29.25 34.19
N VAL A 281 25.96 30.11 34.71
CA VAL A 281 25.90 30.47 36.14
C VAL A 281 25.41 29.28 36.98
N THR A 282 24.42 28.53 36.50
CA THR A 282 23.97 27.32 37.20
C THR A 282 25.01 26.20 37.14
N ALA A 283 25.73 26.04 36.03
CA ALA A 283 26.85 25.09 35.93
C ALA A 283 28.02 25.46 36.85
N GLY A 284 28.37 26.75 36.96
CA GLY A 284 29.42 27.23 37.88
C GLY A 284 29.07 26.99 39.35
N LEU A 285 27.81 27.23 39.73
CA LEU A 285 27.30 26.93 41.09
C LEU A 285 27.20 25.42 41.36
N PHE A 286 26.99 24.60 40.33
CA PHE A 286 26.96 23.14 40.43
C PHE A 286 28.36 22.55 40.57
N LEU A 287 29.35 23.07 39.85
CA LEU A 287 30.76 22.66 39.95
C LEU A 287 31.35 23.00 41.33
N GLN A 288 30.95 24.11 41.94
CA GLN A 288 31.34 24.46 43.33
C GLN A 288 30.72 23.54 44.39
N ARG A 289 29.68 22.77 44.06
CA ARG A 289 29.11 21.74 44.95
C ARG A 289 29.80 20.38 44.86
N LEU A 290 30.67 20.16 43.86
CA LEU A 290 31.31 18.86 43.63
C LEU A 290 32.55 18.62 44.50
N ASP A 291 33.04 19.62 45.24
CA ASP A 291 34.19 19.47 46.15
C ASP A 291 33.81 19.12 47.60
N ALA A 292 32.53 18.91 47.89
CA ALA A 292 32.09 18.48 49.21
C ALA A 292 31.13 17.30 49.11
N ARG A 293 31.59 16.15 49.63
CA ARG A 293 30.85 14.91 49.99
C ARG A 293 30.86 13.82 48.91
N SER A 294 31.76 12.84 49.05
CA SER A 294 31.64 11.62 49.88
C SER A 294 30.58 10.64 49.34
N TRP A 295 31.05 9.45 48.98
CA TRP A 295 30.28 8.30 48.48
C TRP A 295 28.95 8.07 49.21
N ARG A 296 27.86 7.85 48.44
CA ARG A 296 26.68 7.06 48.83
C ARG A 296 25.72 6.85 47.64
N GLY A 297 25.53 5.58 47.27
CA GLY A 297 24.30 5.02 46.70
C GLY A 297 24.02 5.26 45.21
N GLN A 298 24.28 4.24 44.37
CA GLN A 298 23.62 4.12 43.06
C GLN A 298 22.11 3.86 43.25
N ALA A 299 21.28 4.43 42.38
CA ALA A 299 19.83 4.22 42.37
C ALA A 299 19.49 2.76 42.05
N ILE A 300 18.60 2.16 42.85
CA ILE A 300 18.09 0.80 42.66
C ILE A 300 17.29 0.75 41.35
N ALA A 301 17.68 -0.14 40.44
CA ALA A 301 16.95 -0.40 39.21
C ALA A 301 15.54 -0.92 39.54
N TYR A 302 14.52 -0.14 39.21
CA TYR A 302 13.13 -0.56 39.29
C TYR A 302 12.89 -1.67 38.25
N ARG A 303 12.49 -2.86 38.68
CA ARG A 303 12.19 -4.02 37.82
C ARG A 303 10.67 -4.25 37.74
N PRO A 304 9.95 -3.56 36.82
CA PRO A 304 8.48 -3.62 36.75
C PRO A 304 7.92 -5.04 36.60
N LEU A 305 8.68 -5.93 35.97
CA LEU A 305 8.29 -7.33 35.76
C LEU A 305 8.20 -8.12 37.08
N GLU A 306 9.06 -7.82 38.06
CA GLU A 306 9.06 -8.51 39.36
C GLU A 306 7.85 -8.08 40.20
N GLU A 307 7.47 -6.81 40.13
CA GLU A 307 6.27 -6.30 40.81
C GLU A 307 4.98 -6.86 40.21
N ALA A 308 4.90 -6.94 38.87
CA ALA A 308 3.77 -7.54 38.18
C ALA A 308 3.60 -9.03 38.57
N ARG A 309 4.69 -9.82 38.56
CA ARG A 309 4.66 -11.22 38.99
C ARG A 309 4.23 -11.38 40.45
N ALA A 310 4.69 -10.50 41.35
CA ALA A 310 4.30 -10.52 42.76
C ALA A 310 2.82 -10.15 43.00
N GLN A 311 2.23 -9.33 42.14
CA GLN A 311 0.79 -9.02 42.21
C GLN A 311 -0.05 -10.22 41.76
N PHE A 312 0.30 -10.86 40.65
CA PHE A 312 -0.40 -12.06 40.16
C PHE A 312 -0.34 -13.23 41.15
N ALA A 313 0.82 -13.48 41.76
CA ALA A 313 0.98 -14.52 42.77
C ALA A 313 0.07 -14.30 43.99
N ARG A 314 -0.04 -13.05 44.47
CA ARG A 314 -0.93 -12.69 45.59
C ARG A 314 -2.40 -12.89 45.25
N GLN A 315 -2.82 -12.49 44.04
CA GLN A 315 -4.20 -12.66 43.62
C GLN A 315 -4.57 -14.14 43.51
N ARG A 316 -3.68 -14.96 42.95
CA ARG A 316 -3.88 -16.41 42.86
C ARG A 316 -4.03 -17.03 44.25
N LEU A 317 -3.14 -16.69 45.20
CA LEU A 317 -3.19 -17.20 46.57
C LEU A 317 -4.49 -16.82 47.30
N HIS A 318 -4.97 -15.59 47.09
CA HIS A 318 -6.25 -15.14 47.66
C HIS A 318 -7.42 -15.99 47.16
N ASN A 319 -7.50 -16.21 45.85
CA ASN A 319 -8.55 -17.00 45.23
C ASN A 319 -8.53 -18.47 45.72
N LEU A 320 -7.35 -19.04 45.97
CA LEU A 320 -7.21 -20.39 46.53
C LEU A 320 -7.76 -20.50 47.95
N LEU A 321 -7.50 -19.48 48.77
CA LEU A 321 -8.00 -19.44 50.14
C LEU A 321 -9.52 -19.28 50.16
N GLU A 322 -10.08 -18.47 49.27
CA GLU A 322 -11.54 -18.32 49.13
C GLU A 322 -12.19 -19.61 48.66
N ALA A 323 -11.64 -20.26 47.62
CA ALA A 323 -12.13 -21.55 47.14
C ALA A 323 -12.14 -22.61 48.26
N ARG A 324 -11.07 -22.66 49.08
CA ARG A 324 -11.02 -23.56 50.24
C ARG A 324 -12.07 -23.20 51.29
N ARG A 325 -12.25 -21.90 51.60
CA ARG A 325 -13.28 -21.43 52.54
C ARG A 325 -14.67 -21.84 52.08
N HIS A 326 -14.99 -21.70 50.79
CA HIS A 326 -16.28 -22.11 50.25
C HIS A 326 -16.51 -23.61 50.39
N GLY A 327 -15.47 -24.44 50.25
CA GLY A 327 -15.56 -25.89 50.44
C GLY A 327 -15.69 -26.34 51.90
N THR A 328 -14.99 -25.70 52.84
CA THR A 328 -14.95 -26.14 54.26
C THR A 328 -15.78 -25.26 55.21
N GLY A 329 -16.39 -24.18 54.71
CA GLY A 329 -17.14 -23.18 55.49
C GLY A 329 -16.31 -22.33 56.45
N ARG A 330 -15.01 -22.62 56.57
CA ARG A 330 -14.05 -21.96 57.47
C ARG A 330 -12.74 -21.72 56.75
N TRP A 331 -12.07 -20.62 57.09
CA TRP A 331 -10.73 -20.32 56.60
C TRP A 331 -9.71 -21.37 57.13
N PRO A 332 -8.71 -21.75 56.32
CA PRO A 332 -7.63 -22.65 56.77
C PRO A 332 -6.75 -21.96 57.81
N HIS A 333 -6.07 -22.73 58.66
CA HIS A 333 -5.19 -22.21 59.74
C HIS A 333 -3.72 -22.08 59.30
N SER A 334 -3.29 -22.84 58.29
CA SER A 334 -1.97 -22.73 57.65
C SER A 334 -2.11 -22.81 56.13
N LEU A 335 -1.03 -22.49 55.41
CA LEU A 335 -0.95 -22.60 53.95
C LEU A 335 -0.45 -23.98 53.47
N ASP A 336 -0.23 -24.91 54.39
CA ASP A 336 0.34 -26.24 54.09
C ASP A 336 -0.55 -27.07 53.16
N PHE A 337 -1.85 -26.77 53.11
CA PHE A 337 -2.76 -27.46 52.20
C PHE A 337 -2.48 -27.17 50.71
N LEU A 338 -1.74 -26.10 50.39
CA LEU A 338 -1.40 -25.74 49.01
C LEU A 338 -0.46 -26.77 48.37
N SER A 339 0.35 -27.49 49.17
CA SER A 339 1.26 -28.52 48.67
C SER A 339 0.60 -29.89 48.47
N GLN A 340 -0.63 -30.09 48.98
CA GLN A 340 -1.29 -31.41 49.04
C GLN A 340 -2.46 -31.57 48.05
N GLY A 341 -2.67 -30.62 47.12
CA GLY A 341 -3.80 -30.61 46.20
C GLY A 341 -3.43 -30.89 44.73
N VAL A 342 -4.42 -31.32 43.95
CA VAL A 342 -4.40 -31.65 42.49
C VAL A 342 -3.92 -30.49 41.59
N TRP A 343 -3.54 -29.35 42.15
CA TRP A 343 -3.14 -28.14 41.42
C TRP A 343 -1.61 -27.96 41.47
N GLY A 344 -0.91 -29.08 41.59
CA GLY A 344 0.53 -29.19 41.60
C GLY A 344 1.10 -29.05 40.19
N GLU A 345 1.62 -27.87 39.90
CA GLU A 345 2.90 -27.75 39.22
C GLU A 345 3.80 -26.93 40.14
N GLU A 346 5.03 -27.42 40.33
CA GLU A 346 6.08 -26.92 41.24
C GLU A 346 6.65 -25.54 40.83
N GLU A 347 5.86 -24.67 40.19
CA GLU A 347 6.23 -23.26 40.09
C GLU A 347 5.93 -22.57 41.43
N GLY A 348 6.93 -22.63 42.31
CA GLY A 348 6.88 -22.16 43.68
C GLY A 348 6.23 -20.77 43.84
N LEU A 349 5.25 -20.68 44.73
CA LEU A 349 4.63 -19.42 45.17
C LEU A 349 5.58 -18.51 45.99
N THR A 350 6.87 -18.81 45.98
CA THR A 350 7.94 -18.04 46.61
C THR A 350 8.62 -17.15 45.56
N GLN A 351 8.85 -15.89 45.88
CA GLN A 351 9.86 -15.10 45.15
C GLN A 351 11.19 -15.85 45.16
N GLU A 352 12.05 -15.64 44.15
CA GLU A 352 13.44 -16.15 44.09
C GLU A 352 14.26 -15.88 45.37
N SER A 353 13.78 -15.02 46.28
CA SER A 353 14.34 -14.71 47.59
C SER A 353 13.96 -15.69 48.73
N GLY A 354 13.20 -16.77 48.49
CA GLY A 354 13.03 -17.88 49.45
C GLY A 354 12.15 -17.64 50.68
N SER A 355 11.45 -16.51 50.78
CA SER A 355 10.61 -16.17 51.93
C SER A 355 9.11 -16.42 51.68
N ALA A 356 8.47 -17.23 52.53
CA ALA A 356 7.06 -17.59 52.42
C ALA A 356 6.11 -16.42 52.77
N TYR A 357 5.01 -16.32 52.02
CA TYR A 357 3.90 -15.43 52.37
C TYR A 357 3.20 -15.94 53.64
N TYR A 358 2.73 -15.00 54.47
CA TYR A 358 1.86 -15.32 55.61
C TYR A 358 0.61 -14.44 55.55
N TYR A 359 -0.46 -14.89 56.19
CA TYR A 359 -1.74 -14.19 56.18
C TYR A 359 -2.20 -13.93 57.61
N MET A 360 -2.96 -12.84 57.79
CA MET A 360 -3.59 -12.50 59.05
C MET A 360 -5.11 -12.40 58.84
N ARG A 361 -5.89 -12.96 59.77
CA ARG A 361 -7.34 -12.82 59.79
C ARG A 361 -7.71 -11.49 60.42
N ARG A 362 -8.57 -10.71 59.75
CA ARG A 362 -9.07 -9.43 60.27
C ARG A 362 -10.59 -9.38 60.05
N GLY A 363 -11.35 -9.55 61.15
CA GLY A 363 -12.81 -9.71 61.06
C GLY A 363 -13.20 -10.92 60.22
N ASP A 364 -14.10 -10.73 59.25
CA ASP A 364 -14.54 -11.77 58.30
C ASP A 364 -13.63 -11.93 57.06
N GLY A 365 -12.55 -11.15 56.97
CA GLY A 365 -11.63 -11.13 55.84
C GLY A 365 -10.22 -11.66 56.15
N ILE A 366 -9.46 -11.95 55.09
CA ILE A 366 -8.04 -12.27 55.16
C ILE A 366 -7.20 -11.18 54.49
N VAL A 367 -6.07 -10.85 55.11
CA VAL A 367 -5.07 -9.94 54.51
C VAL A 367 -3.79 -10.75 54.30
N LEU A 368 -3.37 -10.84 53.04
CA LEU A 368 -2.08 -11.42 52.66
C LEU A 368 -0.98 -10.40 52.92
N LEU A 369 0.02 -10.77 53.72
CA LEU A 369 1.16 -9.93 54.03
C LEU A 369 2.37 -10.39 53.21
N ALA A 370 3.03 -9.44 52.58
CA ALA A 370 4.26 -9.71 51.85
C ALA A 370 5.36 -10.19 52.82
N PRO A 371 6.28 -11.07 52.38
CA PRO A 371 7.40 -11.48 53.20
C PRO A 371 8.22 -10.25 53.63
N ARG A 372 8.68 -10.23 54.89
CA ARG A 372 9.63 -9.21 55.35
C ARG A 372 10.90 -9.32 54.49
N ARG A 373 11.29 -8.21 53.87
CA ARG A 373 12.60 -8.06 53.22
C ARG A 373 13.73 -8.22 54.23
#